data_AF-A0A0A8TQV3-F1
#
_entry.id   AF-A0A0A8TQV3-F1
#
_cell.length_a   1.000
_cell.length_b   1.000
_cell.length_c   1.000
_cell.angle_alpha   90.00
_cell.angle_beta   90.00
_cell.angle_gamma   90.00
#
_symmetry.space_group_name_H-M   'P 1'
#
loop_
_entity.id
_entity.type
_entity.pdbx_description
1 polymer ?
#
loop_
_entity_poly.entity_id
_entity_poly.type
_entity_poly.pdbx_seq_one_letter_code
_entity_poly.pdbx_strand_id
1 'polypeptide(L)' 'MLNVSAEKRKLKRTYLRKGDPSLVLISSFITHVKYLGWSDEHIKKLLAEARSQNYSYLYATLKKAIESNQHPIYKKI' A
#
# COMPACT_ATOMS: atom_id res chain seq x y z
N MET A 1 -20.38 32.98 2.00
CA MET A 1 -20.36 31.54 2.39
C MET A 1 -19.52 30.79 1.36
N LEU A 2 -18.32 30.37 1.72
CA LEU A 2 -17.47 29.60 0.82
C LEU A 2 -18.06 28.19 0.71
N ASN A 3 -18.66 27.90 -0.44
CA ASN A 3 -19.17 26.58 -0.78
C ASN A 3 -17.95 25.70 -1.14
N VAL A 4 -17.19 25.29 -0.13
CA VAL A 4 -16.11 24.32 -0.28
C VAL A 4 -16.78 22.97 -0.45
N SER A 5 -17.14 22.65 -1.69
CA SER A 5 -17.49 21.30 -2.10
C SER A 5 -16.45 20.36 -1.49
N ALA A 6 -16.88 19.59 -0.50
CA ALA A 6 -16.10 18.54 0.12
C ALA A 6 -15.96 17.35 -0.84
N GLU A 7 -15.64 17.61 -2.11
CA GLU A 7 -14.79 16.73 -2.87
C GLU A 7 -13.48 16.62 -2.10
N LYS A 8 -13.49 15.73 -1.10
CA LYS A 8 -12.30 15.11 -0.56
C LYS A 8 -11.53 14.66 -1.78
N ARG A 9 -10.61 15.50 -2.26
CA ARG A 9 -9.55 15.11 -3.17
C ARG A 9 -8.99 13.87 -2.51
N LYS A 10 -9.37 12.70 -3.01
CA LYS A 10 -8.81 11.43 -2.58
C LYS A 10 -7.36 11.62 -2.90
N LEU A 11 -6.56 12.08 -1.93
CA LEU A 11 -5.13 12.14 -2.02
C LEU A 11 -4.76 10.81 -2.64
N LYS A 12 -4.25 10.83 -3.88
CA LYS A 12 -3.64 9.65 -4.51
C LYS A 12 -2.47 9.33 -3.61
N ARG A 13 -2.74 8.67 -2.49
CA ARG A 13 -1.76 8.35 -1.47
C ARG A 13 -0.73 7.53 -2.21
N THR A 14 0.45 8.09 -2.36
CA THR A 14 1.58 7.34 -2.90
C THR A 14 2.04 6.44 -1.76
N TYR A 15 1.59 5.19 -1.75
CA TYR A 15 1.75 4.30 -0.58
C TYR A 15 3.13 3.65 -0.48
N LEU A 16 3.89 3.61 -1.58
CA LEU A 16 5.26 3.10 -1.62
C LEU A 16 6.06 3.99 -2.58
N ARG A 17 7.18 4.54 -2.11
CA ARG A 17 8.10 5.31 -2.95
C ARG A 17 9.46 4.63 -2.98
N LYS A 18 9.97 4.39 -4.19
CA LYS A 18 11.32 3.86 -4.37
C LYS A 18 12.32 4.87 -3.80
N GLY A 19 13.28 4.40 -3.02
CA GLY A 19 14.25 5.22 -2.29
C GLY A 19 13.90 5.45 -0.82
N ASP A 20 12.65 5.24 -0.40
CA ASP A 20 12.29 5.32 1.02
C ASP A 20 13.02 4.23 1.82
N PRO A 21 13.43 4.50 3.08
CA PRO A 21 14.01 3.49 3.95
C PRO A 21 13.11 2.27 4.10
N SER A 22 13.69 1.07 4.25
CA SER A 22 12.93 -0.19 4.36
C SER A 22 11.85 -0.15 5.44
N LEU A 23 12.13 0.48 6.58
CA LEU A 23 11.15 0.66 7.67
C LEU A 23 9.93 1.46 7.20
N VAL A 24 10.15 2.55 6.46
CA VAL A 24 9.11 3.45 5.94
C VAL A 24 8.26 2.74 4.89
N LEU A 25 8.89 1.92 4.03
CA LEU A 25 8.16 1.08 3.07
C LEU A 25 7.25 0.08 3.80
N ILE A 26 7.78 -0.61 4.80
CA ILE A 26 7.03 -1.61 5.57
C ILE A 26 5.88 -0.96 6.34
N SER A 27 6.10 0.16 7.03
CA SER A 27 5.05 0.85 7.78
C SER A 27 3.94 1.38 6.86
N SER A 28 4.32 1.94 5.71
CA SER A 28 3.36 2.45 4.72
C SER A 28 2.57 1.32 4.08
N PHE A 29 3.21 0.19 3.77
CA PHE A 29 2.57 -1.02 3.29
C PHE A 29 1.54 -1.54 4.30
N ILE A 30 1.95 -1.79 5.55
CA ILE A 30 1.07 -2.33 6.60
C ILE A 30 -0.15 -1.42 6.78
N THR A 31 0.06 -0.11 6.87
CA THR A 31 -1.02 0.88 7.02
C THR A 31 -2.02 0.78 5.86
N HIS A 32 -1.52 0.65 4.63
CA HIS A 32 -2.36 0.53 3.44
C HIS A 32 -3.18 -0.76 3.43
N VAL A 33 -2.53 -1.92 3.62
CA VAL A 33 -3.21 -3.21 3.50
C VAL A 33 -4.15 -3.49 4.68
N LYS A 34 -3.86 -2.96 5.87
CA LYS A 34 -4.79 -2.97 7.01
C LYS A 34 -6.06 -2.17 6.71
N TYR A 35 -5.92 -1.00 6.07
CA TYR A 35 -7.07 -0.23 5.62
C TYR A 35 -7.91 -0.98 4.56
N LEU A 36 -7.27 -1.82 3.75
CA LEU A 36 -7.95 -2.72 2.80
C LEU A 36 -8.52 -4.00 3.43
N GLY A 37 -8.39 -4.18 4.75
CA GLY A 37 -8.95 -5.33 5.47
C GLY A 37 -8.17 -6.63 5.31
N TRP A 38 -6.88 -6.58 4.98
CA TRP A 38 -6.05 -7.78 4.93
C TRP A 38 -5.87 -8.40 6.31
N SER A 39 -5.83 -9.74 6.37
CA SER A 39 -5.55 -10.47 7.61
C SER A 39 -4.08 -10.38 8.02
N ASP A 40 -3.85 -10.45 9.33
CA ASP A 40 -2.53 -10.37 9.95
C ASP A 40 -1.63 -11.51 9.49
N GLU A 41 -2.17 -12.71 9.34
CA GLU A 41 -1.45 -13.88 8.84
C GLU A 41 -0.95 -13.66 7.41
N HIS A 42 -1.80 -13.09 6.55
CA HIS A 42 -1.43 -12.78 5.17
C HIS A 42 -0.33 -11.71 5.13
N ILE A 43 -0.49 -10.64 5.91
CA ILE A 43 0.51 -9.56 6.00
C ILE A 43 1.85 -10.11 6.49
N LYS A 44 1.86 -10.93 7.55
CA LYS A 44 3.08 -11.54 8.11
C LYS A 44 3.81 -12.42 7.10
N LYS A 45 3.10 -13.29 6.38
CA LYS A 45 3.69 -14.15 5.34
C LYS A 45 4.34 -13.33 4.24
N LEU A 46 3.64 -12.31 3.74
CA LEU A 46 4.16 -11.46 2.67
C LEU A 46 5.38 -10.63 3.12
N LEU A 47 5.37 -10.12 4.34
CA LEU A 47 6.53 -9.39 4.89
C LEU A 47 7.74 -10.30 5.11
N ALA A 48 7.53 -11.56 5.50
CA ALA A 48 8.62 -12.53 5.64
C ALA A 48 9.27 -12.81 4.28
N GLU A 49 8.47 -13.01 3.23
CA GLU A 49 8.96 -13.14 1.85
C GLU A 49 9.71 -11.88 1.42
N ALA A 50 9.08 -10.71 1.52
CA ALA A 50 9.64 -9.46 1.01
C ALA A 50 10.97 -9.07 1.69
N ARG A 51 11.18 -9.48 2.95
CA ARG A 51 12.42 -9.24 3.71
C ARG A 51 13.51 -10.29 3.50
N SER A 52 13.27 -11.34 2.72
CA SER A 52 14.22 -12.45 2.55
C SER A 52 15.47 -12.10 1.75
N GLN A 53 15.49 -10.95 1.06
CA GLN A 53 16.57 -10.55 0.18
C GLN A 53 16.95 -9.08 0.39
N ASN A 54 17.28 -8.38 -0.70
CA ASN A 54 17.72 -6.99 -0.69
C ASN A 54 16.55 -5.99 -0.80
N TYR A 55 16.89 -4.72 -0.68
CA TYR A 55 15.95 -3.61 -0.79
C TYR A 55 15.09 -3.63 -2.08
N SER A 56 15.72 -3.91 -3.22
CA SER A 56 15.02 -3.93 -4.51
C SER A 56 13.95 -5.01 -4.54
N TYR A 57 14.25 -6.18 -3.97
CA TYR A 57 13.28 -7.26 -3.81
C TYR A 57 12.16 -6.88 -2.85
N LEU A 58 12.47 -6.32 -1.68
CA LEU A 58 11.48 -5.80 -0.73
C LEU A 58 10.51 -4.84 -1.42
N TYR A 59 11.03 -3.80 -2.09
CA TYR A 59 10.20 -2.81 -2.77
C TYR A 59 9.32 -3.44 -3.86
N ALA A 60 9.90 -4.31 -4.69
CA ALA A 60 9.18 -4.96 -5.79
C ALA A 60 8.05 -5.87 -5.29
N THR A 61 8.31 -6.68 -4.27
CA THR A 61 7.32 -7.58 -3.66
C THR A 61 6.16 -6.79 -3.04
N LEU A 62 6.46 -5.76 -2.23
CA LEU A 62 5.42 -4.91 -1.64
C LEU A 62 4.59 -4.18 -2.70
N LYS A 63 5.23 -3.65 -3.74
CA LYS A 63 4.55 -2.95 -4.83
C LYS A 63 3.62 -3.88 -5.61
N LYS A 64 4.13 -5.05 -6.02
CA LYS A 64 3.35 -6.07 -6.72
C LYS A 64 2.13 -6.52 -5.91
N ALA A 65 2.31 -6.69 -4.60
CA ALA A 65 1.23 -7.10 -3.70
C ALA A 65 0.08 -6.09 -3.67
N ILE A 66 0.39 -4.80 -3.65
CA ILE A 66 -0.60 -3.72 -3.72
C ILE A 66 -1.27 -3.67 -5.09
N GLU A 67 -0.49 -3.69 -6.17
CA GLU A 67 -1.01 -3.59 -7.54
C GLU A 67 -1.90 -4.79 -7.92
N SER A 68 -1.52 -5.99 -7.48
CA SER A 68 -2.27 -7.22 -7.76
C SER A 68 -3.60 -7.30 -6.99
N ASN A 69 -3.72 -6.58 -5.87
CA ASN A 69 -4.97 -6.45 -5.10
C ASN A 69 -5.74 -5.17 -5.42
N GLN A 70 -5.21 -4.32 -6.32
CA GLN A 70 -5.90 -3.14 -6.84
C GLN A 70 -6.65 -3.49 -8.15
N HIS A 71 -7.71 -4.30 -8.09
CA HIS A 71 -8.81 -4.29 -9.09
C HIS A 71 -10.03 -5.16 -8.64
N PRO A 72 -11.31 -4.79 -8.88
CA PRO A 72 -11.88 -3.58 -9.48
C PRO A 72 -12.98 -2.94 -8.60
N ILE A 73 -12.69 -2.45 -7.39
CA ILE A 73 -13.73 -1.71 -6.61
C ILE A 73 -13.91 -0.26 -7.15
N TYR A 74 -13.07 0.17 -8.09
CA TYR A 74 -13.26 1.43 -8.83
C TYR A 74 -14.04 1.27 -10.15
N LYS A 75 -14.88 0.23 -10.28
CA LYS A 75 -15.78 0.03 -11.44
C LYS A 75 -17.28 0.22 -11.15
N LYS A 76 -17.62 0.89 -10.05
CA LYS A 76 -18.97 1.40 -9.78
C LYS A 76 -18.86 2.72 -9.03
N ILE A 77 -18.83 3.84 -9.74
CA ILE A 77 -19.84 4.90 -9.69
C ILE A 77 -19.89 5.50 -11.09
#